data_AF-A0A7Y5VFB1-F1
#
_entry.id   AF-A0A7Y5VFB1-F1
#
_cell.length_a   1.000
_cell.length_b   1.000
_cell.length_c   1.000
_cell.angle_alpha   90.00
_cell.angle_beta   90.00
_cell.angle_gamma   90.00
#
_symmetry.space_group_name_H-M   'P 1'
#
loop_
_entity.id
_entity.type
_entity.pdbx_description
1 polymer ?
#
loop_
_entity_poly.entity_id
_entity_poly.type
_entity_poly.pdbx_seq_one_letter_code
_entity_poly.pdbx_strand_id
1 'polypeptide(L)'
;MTTILIITVAIATLILIGKLANRKSGKSISNSSAIEKYGSIDNLLKRANEKQLLKDYKSAVAIADKILIIEPDNYKALTCRASSLEALNFNLEAIDDYEKALQIDNSDANIYGLLGLTYIKIGDNESAQKNLKISIQKGLKFYEIFYDMLLSDSGRTKQAIVNSAKVRGNLQKRNPNDFIDDLSPVDKNEFKEALKNQIHQLEGAISLDPDNTELKELYEFAKRQLD
;
A
#
# COMPACT_ATOMS: atom_id res chain seq x y z
N MET A 1 5.84 8.70 16.01
CA MET A 1 6.59 8.45 14.75
C MET A 1 7.53 7.25 14.84
N THR A 2 8.07 6.91 16.02
CA THR A 2 8.98 5.77 16.20
C THR A 2 8.29 4.40 16.12
N THR A 3 7.00 4.30 16.44
CA THR A 3 6.26 3.01 16.47
C THR A 3 5.97 2.42 15.09
N ILE A 4 5.85 3.25 14.04
CA ILE A 4 5.51 2.77 12.68
C ILE A 4 6.76 2.28 11.94
N LEU A 5 7.94 2.85 12.25
CA LEU A 5 9.21 2.45 11.65
C LEU A 5 9.74 1.11 12.22
N ILE A 6 9.30 0.73 13.42
CA ILE A 6 9.67 -0.54 14.07
C ILE A 6 8.89 -1.72 13.45
N ILE A 7 7.65 -1.50 12.98
CA ILE A 7 6.80 -2.56 12.41
C ILE A 7 7.27 -3.01 11.02
N THR A 8 7.82 -2.11 10.19
CA THR A 8 8.30 -2.46 8.84
C THR A 8 9.59 -3.28 8.85
N VAL A 9 10.50 -3.04 9.80
CA VAL A 9 11.73 -3.82 9.94
C VAL A 9 11.43 -5.22 10.51
N ALA A 10 10.45 -5.34 11.41
CA ALA A 10 10.11 -6.60 12.08
C ALA A 10 9.47 -7.66 11.16
N ILE A 11 8.77 -7.28 10.08
CA ILE A 11 8.10 -8.25 9.20
C ILE A 11 9.04 -8.79 8.12
N ALA A 12 9.96 -7.96 7.61
CA ALA A 12 11.03 -8.43 6.72
C ALA A 12 11.99 -9.39 7.44
N THR A 13 12.27 -9.16 8.73
CA THR A 13 13.04 -10.09 9.56
C THR A 13 12.26 -11.38 9.82
N LEU A 14 10.94 -11.37 9.97
CA LEU A 14 10.14 -12.59 10.16
C LEU A 14 10.13 -13.53 8.95
N ILE A 15 10.03 -12.99 7.73
CA ILE A 15 10.16 -13.78 6.50
C ILE A 15 11.57 -14.39 6.38
N LEU A 16 12.58 -13.66 6.83
CA LEU A 16 13.98 -14.11 6.80
C LEU A 16 14.29 -15.14 7.90
N ILE A 17 13.76 -14.96 9.11
CA ILE A 17 13.88 -15.89 10.25
C ILE A 17 13.13 -17.19 9.92
N GLY A 18 11.95 -17.11 9.30
CA GLY A 18 11.24 -18.28 8.78
C GLY A 18 12.07 -19.05 7.74
N LYS A 19 12.75 -18.35 6.81
CA LYS A 19 13.66 -18.97 5.83
C LYS A 19 14.93 -19.56 6.46
N LEU A 20 15.49 -18.93 7.50
CA LEU A 20 16.73 -19.33 8.16
C LEU A 20 16.54 -20.48 9.17
N ALA A 21 15.45 -20.48 9.93
CA ALA A 21 15.07 -21.59 10.82
C ALA A 21 14.81 -22.89 10.03
N ASN A 22 14.27 -22.76 8.81
CA ASN A 22 13.99 -23.87 7.90
C ASN A 22 15.27 -24.51 7.30
N ARG A 23 16.36 -23.74 7.18
CA ARG A 23 17.67 -24.25 6.72
C ARG A 23 18.41 -25.06 7.78
N LYS A 24 18.16 -24.81 9.08
CA LYS A 24 18.85 -25.50 10.19
C LYS A 24 18.17 -26.79 10.66
N SER A 25 16.87 -26.97 10.41
CA SER A 25 16.10 -28.09 10.99
C SER A 25 15.97 -29.33 10.09
N GLY A 26 16.37 -29.26 8.81
CA GLY A 26 16.36 -30.41 7.88
C GLY A 26 14.98 -31.05 7.63
N LYS A 27 13.89 -30.45 8.14
CA LYS A 27 12.53 -30.96 7.97
C LYS A 27 11.88 -30.29 6.76
N SER A 28 11.81 -31.05 5.66
CA SER A 28 10.89 -30.77 4.56
C SER A 28 9.46 -30.85 5.08
N ILE A 29 8.82 -29.70 5.34
CA ILE A 29 7.36 -29.66 5.43
C ILE A 29 6.84 -29.57 4.00
N SER A 30 6.68 -30.73 3.37
CA SER A 30 5.60 -30.90 2.41
C SER A 30 4.31 -30.97 3.24
N ASN A 31 3.42 -29.98 3.08
CA ASN A 31 1.97 -30.17 3.14
C ASN A 31 1.26 -28.82 2.91
N SER A 32 0.89 -28.60 1.64
CA SER A 32 -0.39 -28.10 1.11
C SER A 32 -1.27 -27.06 1.83
N SER A 33 -1.22 -26.85 3.15
CA SER A 33 -2.08 -25.89 3.88
C SER A 33 -1.47 -24.48 3.98
N ALA A 34 -0.18 -24.33 3.72
CA ALA A 34 0.45 -23.01 3.59
C ALA A 34 0.02 -22.28 2.29
N ILE A 35 -0.58 -23.01 1.33
CA ILE A 35 -0.98 -22.49 0.01
C ILE A 35 -2.48 -22.14 -0.03
N GLU A 36 -3.34 -22.77 0.79
CA GLU A 36 -4.73 -22.33 0.98
C GLU A 36 -4.85 -21.01 1.77
N LYS A 37 -3.78 -20.61 2.47
CA LYS A 37 -3.76 -19.50 3.44
C LYS A 37 -3.57 -18.10 2.83
N TYR A 38 -3.38 -18.00 1.51
CA TYR A 38 -3.29 -16.72 0.78
C TYR A 38 -4.66 -16.15 0.36
N GLY A 39 -5.74 -16.91 0.55
CA GLY A 39 -7.07 -16.52 0.09
C GLY A 39 -7.61 -15.22 0.69
N SER A 40 -7.41 -14.93 1.98
CA SER A 40 -8.06 -13.78 2.63
C SER A 40 -7.45 -12.43 2.23
N ILE A 41 -6.12 -12.30 2.15
CA ILE A 41 -5.47 -11.06 1.67
C ILE A 41 -5.70 -10.87 0.17
N ASP A 42 -5.59 -11.93 -0.63
CA ASP A 42 -5.89 -11.84 -2.07
C ASP A 42 -7.36 -11.50 -2.31
N ASN A 43 -8.29 -12.01 -1.49
CA ASN A 43 -9.71 -11.64 -1.55
C ASN A 43 -9.91 -10.18 -1.14
N LEU A 44 -9.30 -9.72 -0.05
CA LEU A 44 -9.35 -8.30 0.34
C LEU A 44 -8.79 -7.40 -0.76
N LEU A 45 -7.67 -7.78 -1.40
CA LEU A 45 -7.11 -7.04 -2.55
C LEU A 45 -8.08 -7.00 -3.73
N LYS A 46 -8.69 -8.14 -4.11
CA LYS A 46 -9.71 -8.18 -5.16
C LYS A 46 -10.87 -7.25 -4.83
N ARG A 47 -11.36 -7.27 -3.59
CA ARG A 47 -12.47 -6.42 -3.15
C ARG A 47 -12.10 -4.95 -3.09
N ALA A 48 -10.87 -4.60 -2.67
CA ALA A 48 -10.37 -3.23 -2.74
C ALA A 48 -10.40 -2.73 -4.20
N ASN A 49 -9.91 -3.53 -5.15
CA ASN A 49 -9.95 -3.20 -6.57
C ASN A 49 -11.39 -3.08 -7.11
N GLU A 50 -12.32 -3.96 -6.69
CA GLU A 50 -13.74 -3.84 -7.03
C GLU A 50 -14.33 -2.52 -6.51
N LYS A 51 -14.01 -2.13 -5.27
CA LYS A 51 -14.41 -0.84 -4.70
C LYS A 51 -13.86 0.33 -5.51
N GLN A 52 -12.61 0.26 -5.98
CA GLN A 52 -12.06 1.27 -6.88
C GLN A 52 -12.80 1.35 -8.20
N LEU A 53 -13.12 0.21 -8.83
CA LEU A 53 -13.88 0.16 -10.08
C LEU A 53 -15.28 0.76 -9.92
N LEU A 54 -15.89 0.56 -8.75
CA LEU A 54 -17.17 1.17 -8.37
C LEU A 54 -17.05 2.63 -7.92
N LYS A 55 -15.83 3.20 -7.92
CA LYS A 55 -15.51 4.56 -7.44
C LYS A 55 -15.83 4.79 -5.96
N ASP A 56 -15.97 3.71 -5.20
CA ASP A 56 -16.11 3.70 -3.75
C ASP A 56 -14.70 3.77 -3.12
N TYR A 57 -14.03 4.90 -3.37
CA TYR A 57 -12.62 5.09 -3.00
C TYR A 57 -12.41 5.06 -1.49
N LYS A 58 -13.41 5.47 -0.69
CA LYS A 58 -13.33 5.43 0.77
C LYS A 58 -13.24 3.99 1.28
N SER A 59 -14.12 3.11 0.78
CA SER A 59 -14.06 1.68 1.11
C SER A 59 -12.76 1.04 0.61
N ALA A 60 -12.28 1.42 -0.59
CA ALA A 60 -11.02 0.92 -1.11
C ALA A 60 -9.83 1.30 -0.21
N VAL A 61 -9.77 2.56 0.27
CA VAL A 61 -8.77 3.00 1.26
C VAL A 61 -8.90 2.21 2.55
N ALA A 62 -10.11 2.05 3.07
CA ALA A 62 -10.36 1.31 4.32
C ALA A 62 -9.88 -0.15 4.23
N ILE A 63 -10.18 -0.84 3.12
CA ILE A 63 -9.72 -2.22 2.89
C ILE A 63 -8.20 -2.27 2.76
N ALA A 64 -7.61 -1.33 1.98
CA ALA A 64 -6.17 -1.26 1.82
C ALA A 64 -5.45 -1.00 3.16
N ASP A 65 -5.97 -0.12 4.01
CA ASP A 65 -5.47 0.11 5.36
C ASP A 65 -5.47 -1.18 6.18
N LYS A 66 -6.54 -1.99 6.09
CA LYS A 66 -6.62 -3.29 6.76
C LYS A 66 -5.59 -4.30 6.24
N ILE A 67 -5.35 -4.34 4.94
CA ILE A 67 -4.28 -5.18 4.37
C ILE A 67 -2.92 -4.70 4.89
N LEU A 68 -2.67 -3.40 4.93
CA LEU A 68 -1.39 -2.82 5.36
C LEU A 68 -1.11 -2.95 6.86
N ILE A 69 -2.13 -3.22 7.68
CA ILE A 69 -1.94 -3.65 9.08
C ILE A 69 -1.28 -5.04 9.14
N ILE A 70 -1.67 -5.94 8.24
CA ILE A 70 -1.23 -7.34 8.21
C ILE A 70 0.08 -7.46 7.42
N GLU A 71 0.16 -6.80 6.27
CA GLU A 71 1.30 -6.77 5.35
C GLU A 71 1.68 -5.32 5.00
N PRO A 72 2.48 -4.64 5.85
CA PRO A 72 2.80 -3.22 5.67
C PRO A 72 3.57 -2.88 4.38
N ASP A 73 4.22 -3.88 3.78
CA ASP A 73 5.00 -3.75 2.55
C ASP A 73 4.30 -4.43 1.35
N ASN A 74 2.98 -4.63 1.42
CA ASN A 74 2.21 -5.09 0.27
C ASN A 74 2.07 -3.95 -0.76
N TYR A 75 2.93 -3.97 -1.79
CA TYR A 75 2.97 -2.93 -2.82
C TYR A 75 1.64 -2.76 -3.58
N LYS A 76 0.85 -3.84 -3.73
CA LYS A 76 -0.48 -3.78 -4.37
C LYS A 76 -1.48 -3.02 -3.50
N ALA A 77 -1.49 -3.27 -2.20
CA ALA A 77 -2.33 -2.53 -1.26
C ALA A 77 -1.90 -1.06 -1.15
N LEU A 78 -0.59 -0.77 -1.12
CA LEU A 78 -0.07 0.61 -1.20
C LEU A 78 -0.53 1.31 -2.47
N THR A 79 -0.42 0.66 -3.63
CA THR A 79 -0.85 1.22 -4.93
C THR A 79 -2.37 1.45 -4.96
N CYS A 80 -3.16 0.52 -4.42
CA CYS A 80 -4.61 0.65 -4.31
C CYS A 80 -4.99 1.82 -3.40
N ARG A 81 -4.34 1.95 -2.22
CA ARG A 81 -4.57 3.06 -1.31
C ARG A 81 -4.20 4.38 -1.96
N ALA A 82 -3.02 4.47 -2.57
CA ALA A 82 -2.53 5.67 -3.23
C ALA A 82 -3.49 6.17 -4.32
N SER A 83 -3.91 5.30 -5.23
CA SER A 83 -4.85 5.67 -6.31
C SER A 83 -6.23 6.08 -5.81
N SER A 84 -6.72 5.46 -4.73
CA SER A 84 -7.97 5.91 -4.09
C SER A 84 -7.84 7.22 -3.34
N LEU A 85 -6.71 7.44 -2.64
CA LEU A 85 -6.40 8.70 -1.97
C LEU A 85 -6.25 9.85 -2.97
N GLU A 86 -5.60 9.60 -4.10
CA GLU A 86 -5.45 10.54 -5.22
C GLU A 86 -6.83 10.95 -5.79
N ALA A 87 -7.76 10.00 -5.92
CA ALA A 87 -9.13 10.27 -6.34
C ALA A 87 -9.94 11.05 -5.29
N LEU A 88 -9.57 10.93 -4.01
CA LEU A 88 -10.13 11.68 -2.88
C LEU A 88 -9.40 13.02 -2.62
N ASN A 89 -8.38 13.36 -3.42
CA ASN A 89 -7.50 14.53 -3.32
C ASN A 89 -6.53 14.54 -2.13
N PHE A 90 -6.32 13.41 -1.45
CA PHE A 90 -5.24 13.25 -0.46
C PHE A 90 -3.90 12.95 -1.14
N ASN A 91 -3.47 13.87 -2.02
CA ASN A 91 -2.36 13.62 -2.95
C ASN A 91 -1.02 13.44 -2.24
N LEU A 92 -0.79 14.09 -1.10
CA LEU A 92 0.47 13.96 -0.36
C LEU A 92 0.67 12.55 0.19
N GLU A 93 -0.37 11.95 0.77
CA GLU A 93 -0.30 10.56 1.22
C GLU A 93 -0.28 9.57 0.07
N ALA A 94 -0.97 9.88 -1.03
CA ALA A 94 -0.89 9.06 -2.24
C ALA A 94 0.55 9.00 -2.80
N ILE A 95 1.26 10.13 -2.79
CA ILE A 95 2.68 10.20 -3.17
C ILE A 95 3.52 9.32 -2.24
N ASP A 96 3.37 9.49 -0.92
CA ASP A 96 4.11 8.70 0.08
C ASP A 96 3.92 7.17 -0.18
N ASP A 97 2.68 6.74 -0.48
CA ASP A 97 2.35 5.35 -0.76
C ASP A 97 2.88 4.84 -2.10
N TYR A 98 2.77 5.63 -3.17
CA TYR A 98 3.32 5.25 -4.47
C TYR A 98 4.84 5.12 -4.41
N GLU A 99 5.52 6.04 -3.73
CA GLU A 99 6.97 5.97 -3.55
C GLU A 99 7.37 4.74 -2.76
N LYS A 100 6.65 4.43 -1.66
CA LYS A 100 6.89 3.19 -0.91
C LYS A 100 6.64 1.95 -1.77
N ALA A 101 5.56 1.92 -2.56
CA ALA A 101 5.28 0.81 -3.47
C ALA A 101 6.41 0.60 -4.47
N LEU A 102 6.94 1.68 -5.06
CA LEU A 102 8.07 1.64 -6.00
C LEU A 102 9.40 1.26 -5.37
N GLN A 103 9.60 1.54 -4.08
CA GLN A 103 10.77 1.05 -3.33
C GLN A 103 10.74 -0.48 -3.16
N ILE A 104 9.54 -1.06 -3.03
CA ILE A 104 9.33 -2.50 -2.86
C ILE A 104 9.37 -3.22 -4.22
N ASP A 105 8.59 -2.73 -5.19
CA ASP A 105 8.54 -3.26 -6.56
C ASP A 105 8.50 -2.10 -7.57
N ASN A 106 9.57 -1.98 -8.35
CA ASN A 106 9.76 -0.93 -9.35
C ASN A 106 9.43 -1.38 -10.79
N SER A 107 8.86 -2.57 -10.95
CA SER A 107 8.56 -3.14 -12.26
C SER A 107 7.34 -2.51 -12.92
N ASP A 108 6.34 -2.12 -12.12
CA ASP A 108 5.08 -1.59 -12.63
C ASP A 108 5.23 -0.15 -13.13
N ALA A 109 5.24 -0.02 -14.45
CA ALA A 109 5.30 1.26 -15.14
C ALA A 109 4.13 2.18 -14.80
N ASN A 110 2.96 1.64 -14.46
CA ASN A 110 1.74 2.39 -14.20
C ASN A 110 1.86 3.21 -12.92
N ILE A 111 2.53 2.66 -11.90
CA ILE A 111 2.76 3.35 -10.63
C ILE A 111 3.56 4.64 -10.85
N TYR A 112 4.61 4.60 -11.69
CA TYR A 112 5.35 5.82 -12.06
C TYR A 112 4.48 6.86 -12.75
N GLY A 113 3.61 6.43 -13.67
CA GLY A 113 2.76 7.36 -14.39
C GLY A 113 1.71 7.99 -13.48
N LEU A 114 1.07 7.20 -12.62
CA LEU A 114 0.14 7.68 -11.59
C LEU A 114 0.82 8.65 -10.63
N LEU A 115 2.01 8.31 -10.11
CA LEU A 115 2.82 9.20 -9.26
C LEU A 115 3.13 10.52 -9.99
N GLY A 116 3.49 10.44 -11.27
CA GLY A 116 3.70 11.61 -12.12
C GLY A 116 2.47 12.51 -12.22
N LEU A 117 1.28 11.94 -12.43
CA LEU A 117 0.02 12.67 -12.43
C LEU A 117 -0.30 13.28 -11.05
N THR A 118 -0.01 12.57 -9.97
CA THR A 118 -0.21 13.08 -8.61
C THR A 118 0.72 14.27 -8.33
N TYR A 119 1.96 14.24 -8.83
CA TYR A 119 2.87 15.37 -8.75
C TYR A 119 2.39 16.59 -9.55
N ILE A 120 1.75 16.40 -10.71
CA ILE A 120 1.07 17.49 -11.43
C ILE A 120 -0.01 18.14 -10.55
N LYS A 121 -0.82 17.34 -9.84
CA LYS A 121 -1.91 17.85 -8.98
C LYS A 121 -1.41 18.75 -7.85
N ILE A 122 -0.20 18.52 -7.33
CA ILE A 122 0.41 19.36 -6.30
C ILE A 122 1.35 20.44 -6.87
N GLY A 123 1.53 20.49 -8.19
CA GLY A 123 2.33 21.49 -8.89
C GLY A 123 3.83 21.24 -8.92
N ASP A 124 4.28 20.04 -8.52
CA ASP A 124 5.68 19.65 -8.63
C ASP A 124 5.96 19.10 -10.03
N ASN A 125 6.24 20.02 -10.95
CA ASN A 125 6.47 19.69 -12.36
C ASN A 125 7.76 18.90 -12.60
N GLU A 126 8.77 19.08 -11.74
CA GLU A 126 10.06 18.40 -11.89
C GLU A 126 9.90 16.92 -11.57
N SER A 127 9.31 16.61 -10.41
CA SER A 127 8.99 15.24 -10.00
C SER A 127 7.99 14.59 -10.95
N ALA A 128 7.00 15.34 -11.45
CA ALA A 128 6.06 14.85 -12.44
C ALA A 128 6.75 14.41 -13.75
N GLN A 129 7.60 15.28 -14.33
CA GLN A 129 8.32 14.98 -15.57
C GLN A 129 9.22 13.75 -15.42
N LYS A 130 9.96 13.66 -14.31
CA LYS A 130 10.84 12.52 -14.02
C LYS A 130 10.07 11.20 -14.03
N ASN A 131 8.96 11.13 -13.30
CA ASN A 131 8.19 9.91 -13.14
C ASN A 131 7.44 9.53 -14.43
N LEU A 132 6.82 10.49 -15.12
CA LEU A 132 6.17 10.24 -16.42
C LEU A 132 7.17 9.71 -17.45
N LYS A 133 8.38 10.30 -17.51
CA LYS A 133 9.44 9.83 -18.40
C LYS A 133 9.81 8.37 -18.15
N ILE A 134 9.95 7.96 -16.87
CA ILE A 134 10.24 6.57 -16.51
C ILE A 134 9.09 5.65 -16.96
N SER A 135 7.84 6.05 -16.73
CA SER A 135 6.66 5.28 -17.14
C SER A 135 6.61 5.05 -18.66
N ILE A 136 6.86 6.10 -19.44
CA ILE A 136 6.91 6.05 -20.91
C ILE A 136 8.05 5.15 -21.38
N GLN A 137 9.24 5.27 -20.80
CA GLN A 137 10.39 4.42 -21.11
C GLN A 137 10.14 2.94 -20.83
N LYS A 138 9.31 2.63 -19.82
CA LYS A 138 8.85 1.27 -19.51
C LYS A 138 7.67 0.79 -20.37
N GLY A 139 7.18 1.61 -21.30
CA GLY A 139 6.22 1.20 -22.33
C GLY A 139 4.81 1.76 -22.19
N LEU A 140 4.50 2.54 -21.14
CA LEU A 140 3.17 3.16 -20.99
C LEU A 140 3.09 4.52 -21.70
N LYS A 141 3.03 4.45 -23.03
CA LYS A 141 2.98 5.63 -23.91
C LYS A 141 1.78 6.53 -23.69
N PHE A 142 0.69 6.06 -23.07
CA PHE A 142 -0.47 6.92 -22.82
C PHE A 142 -0.16 8.09 -21.86
N TYR A 143 0.93 8.01 -21.08
CA TYR A 143 1.41 9.12 -20.25
C TYR A 143 2.15 10.22 -21.03
N GLU A 144 2.48 9.99 -22.31
CA GLU A 144 3.22 10.91 -23.17
C GLU A 144 2.51 12.26 -23.32
N ILE A 145 1.18 12.27 -23.41
CA ILE A 145 0.40 13.51 -23.49
C ILE A 145 0.60 14.42 -22.27
N PHE A 146 0.73 13.85 -21.07
CA PHE A 146 0.95 14.62 -19.84
C PHE A 146 2.39 15.10 -19.74
N TYR A 147 3.34 14.29 -20.23
CA TYR A 147 4.75 14.67 -20.31
C TYR A 147 4.95 15.84 -21.28
N ASP A 148 4.37 15.76 -22.48
CA ASP A 148 4.44 16.82 -23.49
C ASP A 148 3.74 18.10 -23.02
N MET A 149 2.62 17.96 -22.30
CA MET A 149 1.95 19.08 -21.66
C MET A 149 2.87 19.84 -20.69
N LEU A 150 3.67 19.13 -19.89
CA LEU A 150 4.62 19.75 -18.96
C LEU A 150 5.80 20.44 -19.66
N LEU A 151 6.23 19.92 -20.81
CA LEU A 151 7.30 20.51 -21.61
C LEU A 151 6.86 21.69 -22.48
N SER A 152 5.55 21.80 -22.76
CA SER A 152 5.01 22.89 -23.56
C SER A 152 5.25 24.24 -22.88
N ASP A 153 5.82 25.20 -23.62
CA ASP A 153 6.00 26.58 -23.16
C ASP A 153 4.71 27.42 -23.21
N SER A 154 3.56 26.76 -23.39
CA SER A 154 2.25 27.38 -23.31
C SER A 154 2.02 27.96 -21.92
N GLY A 155 2.07 29.30 -21.81
CA GLY A 155 1.76 30.02 -20.57
C GLY A 155 0.39 29.67 -20.00
N ARG A 156 -0.58 29.29 -20.85
CA ARG A 156 -1.90 28.79 -20.43
C ARG A 156 -1.81 27.44 -19.72
N THR A 157 -0.97 26.53 -20.22
CA THR A 157 -0.76 25.20 -19.63
C THR A 157 -0.06 25.30 -18.28
N LYS A 158 1.03 26.10 -18.21
CA LYS A 158 1.74 26.39 -16.96
C LYS A 158 0.81 27.01 -15.92
N GLN A 159 -0.03 27.97 -16.32
CA GLN A 159 -1.00 28.61 -15.44
C GLN A 159 -2.09 27.63 -14.96
N ALA A 160 -2.57 26.73 -15.83
CA ALA A 160 -3.56 25.72 -15.47
C ALA A 160 -3.02 24.74 -14.40
N ILE A 161 -1.78 24.28 -14.55
CA ILE A 161 -1.13 23.42 -13.55
C ILE A 161 -0.97 24.16 -12.22
N VAL A 162 -0.44 25.39 -12.26
CA VAL A 162 -0.29 26.24 -11.06
C VAL A 162 -1.65 26.48 -10.39
N ASN A 163 -2.70 26.74 -11.16
CA ASN A 163 -4.05 26.94 -10.60
C ASN A 163 -4.60 25.66 -9.99
N SER A 164 -4.34 24.50 -10.60
CA SER A 164 -4.74 23.21 -10.05
C SER A 164 -4.03 22.93 -8.71
N ALA A 165 -2.73 23.22 -8.62
CA ALA A 165 -1.95 23.06 -7.40
C ALA A 165 -2.40 23.98 -6.25
N LYS A 166 -2.90 25.18 -6.59
CA LYS A 166 -3.45 26.13 -5.60
C LYS A 166 -4.78 25.71 -4.99
N VAL A 167 -5.43 24.66 -5.51
CA VAL A 167 -6.65 24.14 -4.90
C VAL A 167 -6.29 23.58 -3.53
N ARG A 168 -6.81 24.21 -2.47
CA ARG A 168 -6.54 23.84 -1.07
C ARG A 168 -6.82 22.36 -0.77
N GLY A 169 -7.64 21.69 -1.57
CA GLY A 169 -7.88 20.24 -1.51
C GLY A 169 -6.63 19.40 -1.80
N ASN A 170 -5.75 19.83 -2.70
CA ASN A 170 -4.69 18.98 -3.23
C ASN A 170 -3.51 18.76 -2.29
N LEU A 171 -3.35 19.62 -1.28
CA LEU A 171 -2.26 19.56 -0.30
C LEU A 171 -2.73 19.02 1.06
N GLN A 172 -3.93 18.43 1.12
CA GLN A 172 -4.45 17.87 2.36
C GLN A 172 -3.85 16.49 2.63
N LYS A 173 -3.58 16.23 3.92
CA LYS A 173 -3.36 14.89 4.47
C LYS A 173 -4.64 14.46 5.17
N ARG A 174 -4.92 13.16 5.20
CA ARG A 174 -6.12 12.64 5.85
C ARG A 174 -5.93 12.65 7.36
N ASN A 175 -7.04 12.65 8.09
CA ASN A 175 -6.98 12.31 9.50
C ASN A 175 -6.83 10.78 9.64
N PRO A 176 -6.05 10.27 10.61
CA PRO A 176 -5.90 8.83 10.80
C PRO A 176 -7.22 8.06 10.99
N ASN A 177 -8.30 8.75 11.39
CA ASN A 177 -9.62 8.17 11.59
C ASN A 177 -10.53 8.24 10.36
N ASP A 178 -10.07 8.84 9.26
CA ASP A 178 -10.84 8.90 8.03
C ASP A 178 -11.00 7.49 7.45
N PHE A 179 -12.25 7.13 7.13
CA PHE A 179 -12.65 5.91 6.44
C PHE A 179 -12.48 4.60 7.22
N ILE A 180 -12.12 4.64 8.51
CA ILE A 180 -11.94 3.42 9.33
C ILE A 180 -13.18 2.51 9.33
N ASP A 181 -14.38 3.09 9.33
CA ASP A 181 -15.65 2.36 9.44
C ASP A 181 -16.36 2.09 8.11
N ASP A 182 -15.77 2.48 6.98
CA ASP A 182 -16.38 2.35 5.64
C ASP A 182 -16.35 0.90 5.10
N LEU A 183 -15.90 -0.07 5.91
CA LEU A 183 -15.89 -1.50 5.56
C LEU A 183 -17.29 -2.12 5.59
N SER A 184 -17.62 -2.93 4.58
CA SER A 184 -18.83 -3.76 4.61
C SER A 184 -18.71 -4.88 5.65
N PRO A 185 -19.83 -5.46 6.14
CA PRO A 185 -19.77 -6.59 7.07
C PRO A 185 -18.93 -7.76 6.55
N VAL A 186 -18.98 -8.01 5.24
CA VAL A 186 -18.18 -9.06 4.61
C VAL A 186 -16.69 -8.69 4.64
N ASP A 187 -16.32 -7.43 4.36
CA ASP A 187 -14.91 -6.99 4.46
C ASP A 187 -14.38 -7.05 5.91
N LYS A 188 -15.22 -6.68 6.88
CA LYS A 188 -14.89 -6.81 8.31
C LYS A 188 -14.63 -8.26 8.69
N ASN A 189 -15.45 -9.20 8.19
CA ASN A 189 -15.25 -10.63 8.45
C ASN A 189 -13.98 -11.16 7.78
N GLU A 190 -13.73 -10.83 6.51
CA GLU A 190 -12.51 -11.23 5.80
C GLU A 190 -11.24 -10.70 6.51
N PHE A 191 -11.27 -9.45 6.97
CA PHE A 191 -10.18 -8.90 7.77
C PHE A 191 -9.97 -9.66 9.09
N LYS A 192 -11.05 -9.97 9.83
CA LYS A 192 -10.97 -10.75 11.07
C LYS A 192 -10.38 -12.14 10.83
N GLU A 193 -10.77 -12.82 9.75
CA GLU A 193 -10.21 -14.12 9.40
C GLU A 193 -8.73 -14.04 9.00
N ALA A 194 -8.34 -13.02 8.23
CA ALA A 194 -6.94 -12.77 7.91
C ALA A 194 -6.09 -12.51 9.17
N LEU A 195 -6.63 -11.74 10.12
CA LEU A 195 -5.97 -11.41 11.37
C LEU A 195 -5.84 -12.62 12.31
N LYS A 196 -6.88 -13.44 12.46
CA LYS A 196 -6.80 -14.71 13.21
C LYS A 196 -5.72 -15.62 12.64
N ASN A 197 -5.63 -15.69 11.31
CA ASN A 197 -4.62 -16.48 10.63
C ASN A 197 -3.19 -16.00 10.91
N GLN A 198 -2.98 -14.69 10.99
CA GLN A 198 -1.72 -14.05 11.38
C GLN A 198 -1.38 -14.30 12.84
N ILE A 199 -2.33 -14.12 13.76
CA ILE A 199 -2.18 -14.40 15.19
C ILE A 199 -1.71 -15.84 15.41
N HIS A 200 -2.36 -16.81 14.76
CA HIS A 200 -1.97 -18.22 14.86
C HIS A 200 -0.54 -18.49 14.36
N GLN A 201 -0.08 -17.78 13.32
CA GLN A 201 1.31 -17.89 12.85
C GLN A 201 2.30 -17.30 13.87
N LEU A 202 1.94 -16.16 14.49
CA LEU A 202 2.75 -15.52 15.52
C LEU A 202 2.88 -16.41 16.77
N GLU A 203 1.82 -17.10 17.18
CA GLU A 203 1.88 -18.08 18.28
C GLU A 203 2.89 -19.20 17.99
N GLY A 204 2.84 -19.75 16.77
CA GLY A 204 3.82 -20.73 16.31
C GLY A 204 5.25 -20.18 16.35
N ALA A 205 5.46 -18.95 15.87
CA ALA A 205 6.78 -18.31 15.88
C ALA A 205 7.30 -18.03 17.30
N ILE A 206 6.45 -17.53 18.20
CA ILE A 206 6.79 -17.29 19.61
C ILE A 206 7.15 -18.61 20.32
N SER A 207 6.48 -19.72 19.99
CA SER A 207 6.84 -21.02 20.57
C SER A 207 8.25 -21.50 20.19
N LEU A 208 8.76 -21.05 19.04
CA LEU A 208 10.10 -21.38 18.55
C LEU A 208 11.18 -20.43 19.10
N ASP A 209 10.81 -19.18 19.39
CA ASP A 209 11.71 -18.16 19.96
C ASP A 209 10.98 -17.36 21.06
N PRO A 210 10.82 -17.93 22.26
CA PRO A 210 10.00 -17.35 23.32
C PRO A 210 10.56 -16.05 23.90
N ASP A 211 11.83 -15.72 23.69
CA ASP A 211 12.46 -14.51 24.23
C ASP A 211 12.38 -13.33 23.25
N ASN A 212 11.87 -13.56 22.04
CA ASN A 212 11.72 -12.53 21.01
C ASN A 212 10.62 -11.52 21.37
N THR A 213 11.03 -10.33 21.76
CA THR A 213 10.12 -9.25 22.16
C THR A 213 9.33 -8.69 20.98
N GLU A 214 9.93 -8.62 19.79
CA GLU A 214 9.26 -8.11 18.58
C GLU A 214 8.07 -8.99 18.18
N LEU A 215 8.24 -10.32 18.24
CA LEU A 215 7.17 -11.28 17.97
C LEU A 215 5.99 -11.12 18.94
N LYS A 216 6.27 -10.92 20.23
CA LYS A 216 5.25 -10.70 21.26
C LYS A 216 4.52 -9.36 21.04
N GLU A 217 5.25 -8.31 20.70
CA GLU A 217 4.66 -7.00 20.41
C GLU A 217 3.72 -7.05 19.20
N LEU A 218 4.14 -7.74 18.14
CA LEU A 218 3.29 -7.96 16.96
C LEU A 218 2.04 -8.79 17.28
N TYR A 219 2.18 -9.82 18.11
CA TYR A 219 1.05 -10.64 18.56
C TYR A 219 0.03 -9.82 19.35
N GLU A 220 0.48 -9.04 20.34
CA GLU A 220 -0.39 -8.18 21.15
C GLU A 220 -0.98 -7.02 20.33
N PHE A 221 -0.25 -6.51 19.34
CA PHE A 221 -0.80 -5.56 18.38
C PHE A 221 -1.92 -6.20 17.54
N ALA A 222 -1.69 -7.38 16.97
CA ALA A 222 -2.68 -8.08 16.16
C ALA A 222 -3.95 -8.43 16.97
N LYS A 223 -3.81 -8.88 18.23
CA LYS A 223 -4.97 -9.17 19.09
C LYS A 223 -5.83 -7.94 19.36
N ARG A 224 -5.22 -6.79 19.63
CA ARG A 224 -5.96 -5.52 19.84
C ARG A 224 -6.75 -5.06 18.61
N GLN A 225 -6.45 -5.56 17.41
CA GLN A 225 -7.21 -5.25 16.20
C GLN A 225 -8.43 -6.16 16.00
N LEU A 226 -8.56 -7.23 16.80
CA LEU A 226 -9.67 -8.18 16.75
C LEU A 226 -10.84 -7.80 17.67
N ASP A 227 -10.51 -7.16 18.80
CA ASP A 227 -11.43 -6.68 19.84
C ASP A 227 -12.26 -5.46 19.37
#